data_AF-A0A949RKR7-F1
#
_entry.id   AF-A0A949RKR7-F1
#
_cell.length_a   1.000
_cell.length_b   1.000
_cell.length_c   1.000
_cell.angle_alpha   90.00
_cell.angle_beta   90.00
_cell.angle_gamma   90.00
#
_symmetry.space_group_name_H-M   'P 1'
#
loop_
_entity.id
_entity.type
_entity.pdbx_description
1 polymer ?
#
loop_
_entity_poly.entity_id
_entity_poly.type
_entity_poly.pdbx_seq_one_letter_code
_entity_poly.pdbx_strand_id
1 'polypeptide(L)'
;MPVYRIFRMKETERQRFRNAPHTSGVMMAKPKDYLEEGTVDAPTLYSAWTLLKDTRDPLAVGDILGCPDGDLRILKYIGFEEARWIIPEVKSGLENVPPAAGPVVIEARTTTA
;
A
#
# COMPACT_ATOMS: atom_id res chain seq x y z
N MET A 1 -8.51 -16.08 4.73
CA MET A 1 -8.36 -15.08 5.80
C MET A 1 -7.76 -13.83 5.18
N PRO A 2 -7.98 -12.62 5.75
CA PRO A 2 -7.39 -11.41 5.19
C PRO A 2 -5.87 -11.41 5.33
N VAL A 3 -5.18 -11.02 4.25
CA VAL A 3 -3.72 -10.92 4.22
C VAL A 3 -3.32 -9.45 4.29
N TYR A 4 -2.51 -9.10 5.28
CA TYR A 4 -1.99 -7.76 5.48
C TYR A 4 -0.54 -7.67 4.98
N ARG A 5 -0.22 -6.62 4.23
CA ARG A 5 1.16 -6.34 3.81
C ARG A 5 1.86 -5.51 4.87
N ILE A 6 3.12 -5.85 5.17
CA ILE A 6 3.89 -5.16 6.19
C ILE A 6 4.85 -4.20 5.50
N PHE A 7 4.76 -2.92 5.85
CA PHE A 7 5.65 -1.87 5.36
C PHE A 7 6.46 -1.31 6.53
N ARG A 8 7.75 -1.64 6.56
CA ARG A 8 8.70 -1.21 7.60
C ARG A 8 9.22 0.18 7.29
N MET A 9 9.08 1.11 8.22
CA MET A 9 9.64 2.46 8.05
C MET A 9 11.18 2.40 8.14
N LYS A 10 11.87 3.07 7.22
CA LYS A 10 13.33 3.19 7.28
C LYS A 10 13.77 3.95 8.53
N GLU A 11 14.90 3.55 9.11
CA GLU A 11 15.38 4.13 10.38
C GLU A 11 15.57 5.65 10.32
N THR A 12 16.06 6.18 9.18
CA THR A 12 16.24 7.63 8.97
C THR A 12 14.94 8.42 9.10
N GLU A 13 13.81 7.87 8.61
CA GLU A 13 12.50 8.52 8.71
C GLU A 13 11.82 8.22 10.04
N ARG A 14 12.13 7.08 10.66
CA ARG A 14 11.61 6.69 11.98
C ARG A 14 11.98 7.67 13.07
N GLN A 15 13.23 8.16 13.08
CA GLN A 15 13.65 9.16 14.06
C GLN A 15 12.87 10.48 13.88
N ARG A 16 12.61 10.91 12.64
CA ARG A 16 11.80 12.10 12.35
C ARG A 16 10.36 11.90 12.79
N PHE A 17 9.78 10.73 12.52
CA PHE A 17 8.42 10.40 12.93
C PHE A 17 8.26 10.51 14.44
N ARG A 18 9.18 9.93 15.23
CA ARG A 18 9.16 9.98 16.70
C ARG A 18 9.30 11.40 17.28
N ASN A 19 10.05 12.26 16.60
CA ASN A 19 10.30 13.63 17.07
C ASN A 19 9.24 14.64 16.60
N ALA A 20 8.36 14.24 15.68
CA ALA A 20 7.31 15.11 15.16
C ALA A 20 6.11 15.16 16.11
N PRO A 21 5.37 16.29 16.19
CA PRO A 21 4.11 16.34 16.91
C PRO A 21 3.11 15.40 16.22
N HIS A 22 2.79 14.29 16.88
CA HIS A 22 1.84 13.30 16.38
C HIS A 22 0.42 13.86 16.45
N THR A 23 0.05 14.59 15.40
CA THR A 23 -1.32 15.11 15.24
C THR A 23 -2.25 13.97 14.85
N SER A 24 -3.43 13.91 15.45
CA SER A 24 -4.50 12.99 15.05
C SER A 24 -5.03 13.36 13.67
N GLY A 25 -5.17 12.40 12.76
CA GLY A 25 -5.63 12.64 11.41
C GLY A 25 -5.26 11.51 10.45
N VAL A 26 -5.35 11.76 9.14
CA VAL A 26 -4.81 10.81 8.15
C VAL A 26 -3.32 11.08 7.98
N MET A 27 -2.49 10.07 8.22
CA MET A 27 -1.04 10.18 8.07
C MET A 27 -0.64 10.07 6.60
N MET A 28 0.07 11.06 6.09
CA MET A 28 0.53 11.10 4.72
C MET A 28 1.93 10.48 4.62
N ALA A 29 2.02 9.28 4.06
CA ALA A 29 3.23 8.47 3.96
C ALA A 29 3.78 8.50 2.52
N LYS A 30 5.10 8.47 2.33
CA LYS A 30 5.67 8.32 0.97
C LYS A 30 6.15 6.87 0.81
N PRO A 31 5.74 6.14 -0.25
CA PRO A 31 6.13 4.73 -0.42
C PRO A 31 7.65 4.49 -0.36
N LYS A 32 8.45 5.43 -0.87
CA LYS A 32 9.92 5.35 -0.87
C LYS A 32 10.57 5.33 0.52
N ASP A 33 9.86 5.77 1.55
CA ASP A 33 10.35 5.86 2.93
C ASP A 33 10.17 4.53 3.69
N TYR A 34 9.57 3.54 3.03
CA TYR A 34 9.25 2.23 3.58
C TYR A 34 9.92 1.09 2.81
N LEU A 35 10.01 -0.07 3.43
CA LEU A 35 10.40 -1.35 2.85
C LEU A 35 9.20 -2.30 3.00
N GLU A 36 8.71 -2.86 1.90
CA GLU A 36 7.69 -3.92 1.95
C GLU A 36 8.39 -5.21 2.39
N GLU A 37 8.08 -5.68 3.59
CA GLU A 37 8.74 -6.82 4.21
C GLU A 37 7.73 -7.81 4.77
N GLY A 38 7.29 -8.70 3.89
CA GLY A 38 6.44 -9.82 4.26
C GLY A 38 4.96 -9.49 4.32
N THR A 39 4.21 -10.51 4.70
CA THR A 39 2.75 -10.46 4.84
C THR A 39 2.35 -11.27 6.06
N VAL A 40 1.20 -10.93 6.64
CA VAL A 40 0.63 -11.66 7.78
C VAL A 40 -0.83 -11.96 7.48
N ASP A 41 -1.22 -13.21 7.68
CA ASP A 41 -2.60 -13.65 7.59
C ASP A 41 -3.25 -13.54 8.98
N ALA A 42 -4.34 -12.79 9.08
CA ALA A 42 -5.02 -12.57 10.34
C ALA A 42 -6.50 -12.18 10.12
N PRO A 43 -7.42 -12.51 11.04
CA PRO A 43 -8.83 -12.14 10.89
C PRO A 43 -9.07 -10.62 11.03
N THR A 44 -8.21 -9.91 11.76
CA THR A 44 -8.33 -8.45 11.97
C THR A 44 -6.95 -7.79 12.05
N LEU A 45 -6.91 -6.47 11.91
CA LEU A 45 -5.71 -5.65 12.07
C LEU A 45 -5.02 -5.85 13.43
N TYR A 46 -5.80 -5.88 14.51
CA TYR A 46 -5.25 -6.12 15.85
C TYR A 46 -4.75 -7.55 16.03
N SER A 47 -5.38 -8.53 15.36
CA SER A 47 -4.86 -9.89 15.32
C SER A 47 -3.53 -9.97 14.57
N ALA A 48 -3.38 -9.26 13.44
CA ALA A 48 -2.12 -9.17 12.71
C ALA A 48 -1.00 -8.57 13.59
N TRP A 49 -1.30 -7.48 14.30
CA TRP A 49 -0.36 -6.89 15.26
C TRP A 49 0.00 -7.84 16.40
N THR A 50 -0.99 -8.53 16.97
CA THR A 50 -0.78 -9.48 18.06
C THR A 50 0.05 -10.68 17.62
N LEU A 51 -0.12 -11.16 16.38
CA LEU A 51 0.73 -12.22 15.84
C LEU A 51 2.18 -11.75 15.66
N LEU A 52 2.37 -10.52 15.17
CA LEU A 52 3.72 -9.97 14.91
C LEU A 52 4.46 -9.60 16.18
N LYS A 53 3.77 -9.11 17.24
CA LYS A 53 4.43 -8.63 18.47
C LYS A 53 5.26 -9.71 19.18
N ASP A 54 4.85 -10.98 19.06
CA ASP A 54 5.48 -12.13 19.71
C ASP A 54 6.54 -12.81 18.80
N THR A 55 6.81 -12.25 17.62
CA THR A 55 7.84 -12.74 16.69
C THR A 55 9.20 -12.08 16.92
N ARG A 56 10.21 -12.54 16.18
CA ARG A 56 11.55 -11.93 16.20
C ARG A 56 11.59 -10.52 15.62
N ASP A 57 10.60 -10.13 14.83
CA ASP A 57 10.55 -8.84 14.16
C ASP A 57 9.17 -8.18 14.38
N PRO A 58 8.90 -7.63 15.59
CA PRO A 58 7.63 -7.01 15.90
C PRO A 58 7.40 -5.72 15.11
N LEU A 59 6.14 -5.34 14.90
CA LEU A 59 5.78 -4.04 14.33
C LEU A 59 6.31 -2.90 15.21
N ALA A 60 7.05 -1.98 14.60
CA ALA A 60 7.58 -0.80 15.27
C ALA A 60 6.66 0.42 15.05
N VAL A 61 6.73 1.38 15.97
CA VAL A 61 6.04 2.67 15.79
C VAL A 61 6.53 3.35 14.51
N GLY A 62 5.59 3.70 13.66
CA GLY A 62 5.81 4.26 12.32
C GLY A 62 5.62 3.25 11.19
N ASP A 63 5.65 1.94 11.46
CA ASP A 63 5.41 0.91 10.45
C ASP A 63 3.92 0.90 10.02
N ILE A 64 3.67 0.50 8.77
CA ILE A 64 2.33 0.48 8.17
C ILE A 64 1.91 -0.96 7.88
N LEU A 65 0.64 -1.27 8.16
CA LEU A 65 -0.05 -2.43 7.64
C LEU A 65 -0.97 -2.02 6.49
N GLY A 66 -0.79 -2.65 5.33
CA GLY A 66 -1.71 -2.55 4.21
C GLY A 66 -2.82 -3.58 4.34
N CYS A 67 -4.06 -3.12 4.43
CA CYS A 67 -5.25 -3.96 4.38
C CYS A 67 -5.46 -4.52 2.96
N PRO A 68 -6.11 -5.69 2.82
CA PRO A 68 -6.42 -6.26 1.51
C PRO A 68 -7.36 -5.36 0.67
N ASP A 69 -8.14 -4.50 1.31
CA ASP A 69 -9.06 -3.55 0.66
C ASP A 69 -8.34 -2.32 0.06
N GLY A 70 -7.03 -2.19 0.27
CA GLY A 70 -6.21 -1.07 -0.21
C GLY A 70 -5.96 0.04 0.82
N ASP A 71 -6.66 0.00 1.96
CA ASP A 71 -6.44 0.91 3.08
C ASP A 71 -5.08 0.68 3.75
N LEU A 72 -4.52 1.74 4.33
CA LEU A 72 -3.27 1.66 5.09
C LEU A 72 -3.50 2.08 6.54
N ARG A 73 -2.83 1.37 7.46
CA ARG A 73 -2.90 1.63 8.89
C ARG A 73 -1.49 1.78 9.46
N ILE A 74 -1.13 2.96 9.93
CA ILE A 74 0.16 3.21 10.58
C ILE A 74 0.07 2.92 12.08
N LEU A 75 1.08 2.26 12.64
CA LEU A 75 1.18 2.02 14.07
C LEU A 75 1.77 3.26 14.78
N LYS A 76 0.99 3.85 15.69
CA LYS A 76 1.41 4.90 16.63
C LYS A 76 1.50 4.35 18.06
N TYR A 77 2.02 5.17 18.97
CA TYR A 77 2.07 4.86 20.41
C TYR A 77 0.70 4.55 21.02
N ILE A 78 -0.37 5.20 20.52
CA ILE A 78 -1.75 5.04 21.01
C ILE A 78 -2.56 3.98 20.25
N GLY A 79 -1.98 3.33 19.24
CA GLY A 79 -2.68 2.35 18.39
C GLY A 79 -2.55 2.67 16.90
N PHE A 80 -3.46 2.12 16.10
CA PHE A 80 -3.46 2.29 14.65
C PHE A 80 -4.20 3.55 14.21
N GLU A 81 -3.65 4.22 13.22
CA GLU A 81 -4.28 5.38 12.57
C GLU A 81 -4.35 5.17 11.05
N GLU A 82 -5.28 5.83 10.38
CA GLU A 82 -5.35 5.81 8.91
C GLU A 82 -4.11 6.46 8.30
N ALA A 83 -3.55 5.82 7.27
CA ALA A 83 -2.48 6.36 6.47
C ALA A 83 -2.87 6.37 4.98
N ARG A 84 -2.23 7.23 4.21
CA ARG A 84 -2.38 7.28 2.74
C ARG A 84 -1.03 7.52 2.09
N TRP A 85 -0.80 6.86 0.96
CA TRP A 85 0.36 7.14 0.14
C TRP A 85 0.22 8.53 -0.51
N ILE A 86 1.22 9.39 -0.32
CA ILE A 86 1.48 10.53 -1.19
C ILE A 86 2.14 9.96 -2.44
N ILE A 87 1.33 9.65 -3.46
CA ILE A 87 1.82 9.32 -4.79
C ILE A 87 1.99 10.66 -5.51
N PRO A 88 3.22 11.13 -5.79
CA PRO A 88 3.39 12.24 -6.72
C PRO A 88 2.84 11.76 -8.06
N GLU A 89 1.96 12.53 -8.71
CA GLU A 89 1.50 12.26 -10.08
C GLU A 89 2.69 12.31 -11.05
N VAL A 90 3.45 11.23 -11.11
CA VAL A 90 4.26 10.90 -12.28
C VAL A 90 3.31 10.09 -13.15
N LYS A 91 2.85 10.67 -14.27
CA LYS A 91 2.09 10.01 -15.35
C LYS A 91 2.40 8.51 -15.37
N SER A 92 1.58 7.70 -14.72
CA SER A 92 1.65 6.25 -14.88
C SER A 92 0.96 5.96 -16.19
N GLY A 93 1.74 6.00 -17.27
CA GLY A 93 1.38 5.42 -18.56
C GLY A 93 1.35 3.89 -18.46
N LEU A 94 0.44 3.35 -17.64
CA LEU A 94 0.03 1.97 -17.76
C LEU A 94 -1.17 1.95 -18.71
N GLU A 95 -0.83 2.05 -19.99
CA GLU A 95 -1.67 1.59 -21.07
C GLU A 95 -2.08 0.15 -20.74
N ASN A 96 -3.37 0.01 -20.48
CA ASN A 96 -4.07 -1.23 -20.23
C ASN A 96 -3.95 -2.05 -21.52
N VAL A 97 -3.06 -3.05 -21.54
CA VAL A 97 -2.96 -4.00 -22.65
C VAL A 97 -4.24 -4.85 -22.64
N PRO A 98 -5.11 -4.79 -23.66
CA PRO A 98 -6.15 -5.80 -23.81
C PRO A 98 -5.52 -7.04 -24.47
N PRO A 99 -5.88 -8.25 -24.00
CA PRO A 99 -5.37 -9.50 -24.55
C PRO A 99 -5.89 -9.71 -25.98
N ALA A 100 -5.05 -10.33 -26.81
CA ALA A 100 -5.31 -10.65 -28.20
C ALA A 100 -6.62 -11.45 -28.38
N ALA A 101 -7.45 -11.01 -29.32
CA ALA A 101 -8.41 -11.85 -30.03
C ALA A 101 -8.63 -11.27 -31.44
N GLY A 102 -8.17 -11.99 -32.47
CA GLY A 102 -8.70 -11.80 -33.82
C GLY A 102 -10.21 -12.09 -33.84
N PRO A 103 -10.93 -11.60 -34.86
CA PRO A 103 -11.00 -12.38 -36.07
C PRO A 103 -11.00 -11.59 -37.40
N VAL A 104 -10.67 -12.34 -38.44
CA VAL A 104 -10.96 -12.14 -39.87
C VAL A 104 -12.36 -11.56 -40.14
N VAL A 105 -12.51 -10.68 -41.15
CA VAL A 105 -13.48 -10.77 -42.27
C VAL A 105 -13.38 -9.54 -43.21
N ILE A 106 -12.93 -9.84 -44.42
CA ILE A 106 -13.20 -9.34 -45.80
C ILE A 106 -14.26 -8.26 -46.14
N GLU A 107 -14.03 -7.69 -47.34
CA GLU A 107 -14.90 -6.95 -48.29
C GLU A 107 -15.04 -5.42 -48.09
N ALA A 108 -14.55 -4.54 -48.97
CA ALA A 108 -14.74 -4.31 -50.42
C ALA A 108 -15.83 -3.26 -50.74
N ARG A 109 -15.47 -2.36 -51.69
CA ARG A 109 -16.33 -1.42 -52.47
C ARG A 109 -16.74 -0.12 -51.76
N THR A 110 -16.97 1.05 -52.38
CA THR A 110 -16.72 1.75 -53.67
C THR A 110 -17.37 3.14 -53.47
N THR A 111 -16.97 4.19 -54.22
CA THR A 111 -17.80 5.39 -54.54
C THR A 111 -17.98 6.40 -53.39
N THR A 112 -18.06 7.73 -53.52
CA THR A 112 -18.18 8.76 -54.58
C THR A 112 -17.90 10.10 -53.87
N ALA A 113 -17.24 11.11 -54.46
CA ALA A 113 -17.80 12.09 -55.40
C ALA A 113 -16.68 12.91 -56.06
#